data_AF-A0A1Y5PKT4-F1
#
_entry.id   AF-A0A1Y5PKT4-F1
#
_cell.length_a   1.000
_cell.length_b   1.000
_cell.length_c   1.000
_cell.angle_alpha   90.00
_cell.angle_beta   90.00
_cell.angle_gamma   90.00
#
_symmetry.space_group_name_H-M   'P 1'
#
loop_
_entity.id
_entity.type
_entity.pdbx_description
1 polymer ?
#
loop_
_entity_poly.entity_id
_entity_poly.type
_entity_poly.pdbx_seq_one_letter_code
_entity_poly.pdbx_strand_id
1 'polypeptide(L)'
;MSAAITWRDIADQLTPDQVEKLTTLESTSRSPADEVAEGLLEAARETAAANVVNSVIFGDVERPSDARRFCVFSDEMVEDGVWTRSFDGTQRKVADVEVYISGLQYADGRVERTIGIEARDEYDSETARRLAAALLEAADEVDRLSA
;
A
#
# COMPACT_ATOMS: atom_id res chain seq x y z
N MET A 1 21.65 -9.69 23.00
CA MET A 1 20.66 -9.54 21.92
C MET A 1 20.41 -10.93 21.37
N SER A 2 19.19 -11.46 21.47
CA SER A 2 18.87 -12.73 20.82
C SER A 2 18.84 -12.48 19.31
N ALA A 3 19.51 -13.32 18.52
CA ALA A 3 19.35 -13.27 17.07
C ALA A 3 17.90 -13.68 16.75
N ALA A 4 17.19 -12.90 15.94
CA ALA A 4 15.88 -13.28 15.43
C ALA A 4 16.01 -14.55 14.59
N ILE A 5 15.19 -15.56 14.90
CA ILE A 5 15.22 -16.89 14.28
C ILE A 5 14.08 -17.02 13.27
N THR A 6 13.01 -16.23 13.42
CA THR A 6 11.88 -16.16 12.50
C THR A 6 11.51 -14.72 12.19
N TRP A 7 10.83 -14.47 11.07
CA TRP A 7 10.35 -13.14 10.73
C TRP A 7 9.40 -12.54 11.79
N ARG A 8 8.69 -13.40 12.54
CA ARG A 8 7.79 -12.98 13.63
C ARG A 8 8.53 -12.31 14.79
N ASP A 9 9.80 -12.67 15.01
CA ASP A 9 10.63 -12.08 16.07
C ASP A 9 10.96 -10.59 15.81
N ILE A 10 10.77 -10.12 14.57
CA ILE A 10 10.99 -8.72 14.15
C ILE A 10 9.73 -8.08 13.57
N ALA A 11 8.56 -8.67 13.78
CA ALA A 11 7.30 -8.16 13.23
C ALA A 11 6.93 -6.76 13.75
N ASP A 12 7.43 -6.36 14.91
CA ASP A 12 7.28 -5.01 15.48
C ASP A 12 8.07 -3.93 14.72
N GLN A 13 9.04 -4.34 13.91
CA GLN A 13 9.81 -3.46 13.02
C GLN A 13 9.22 -3.37 11.61
N LEU A 14 8.10 -4.06 11.37
CA LEU A 14 7.39 -4.10 10.09
C LEU A 14 6.09 -3.30 10.17
N THR A 15 5.61 -2.83 9.04
CA THR A 15 4.26 -2.25 8.93
C THR A 15 3.19 -3.35 8.97
N PRO A 16 1.94 -3.03 9.34
CA PRO A 16 0.85 -4.01 9.34
C PRO A 16 0.67 -4.75 7.99
N ASP A 17 0.79 -4.02 6.87
CA ASP A 17 0.66 -4.61 5.53
C ASP A 17 1.83 -5.56 5.20
N GLN A 18 3.04 -5.24 5.66
CA GLN A 18 4.21 -6.13 5.52
C GLN A 18 4.03 -7.42 6.33
N VAL A 19 3.49 -7.33 7.55
CA VAL A 19 3.13 -8.50 8.38
C VAL A 19 2.06 -9.36 7.71
N GLU A 20 1.01 -8.74 7.15
CA GLU A 20 -0.07 -9.43 6.42
C GLU A 20 0.50 -10.16 5.19
N LYS A 21 1.38 -9.51 4.43
CA LYS A 21 2.06 -10.10 3.26
C LYS A 21 2.90 -11.31 3.65
N LEU A 22 3.76 -11.20 4.67
CA LEU A 22 4.60 -12.32 5.12
C LEU A 22 3.76 -13.48 5.65
N THR A 23 2.67 -13.19 6.38
CA THR A 23 1.72 -14.21 6.87
C THR A 23 1.06 -14.95 5.70
N THR A 24 0.63 -14.21 4.67
CA THR A 24 0.01 -14.78 3.47
C THR A 24 1.00 -15.67 2.71
N LEU A 25 2.22 -15.18 2.47
CA LEU A 25 3.28 -15.95 1.80
C LEU A 25 3.60 -17.25 2.55
N GLU A 26 3.72 -17.19 3.87
CA GLU A 26 3.94 -18.38 4.69
C GLU A 26 2.82 -19.40 4.54
N SER A 27 1.56 -18.96 4.54
CA SER A 27 0.39 -19.86 4.47
C SER A 27 0.12 -20.45 3.08
N THR A 28 0.55 -19.77 2.02
CA THR A 28 0.25 -20.13 0.62
C THR A 28 1.42 -20.81 -0.10
N SER A 29 2.62 -20.77 0.50
CA SER A 29 3.81 -21.35 -0.12
C SER A 29 3.70 -22.86 -0.28
N ARG A 30 4.27 -23.35 -1.39
CA ARG A 30 4.37 -24.79 -1.71
C ARG A 30 5.78 -25.35 -1.51
N SER A 31 6.74 -24.50 -1.16
CA SER A 31 8.12 -24.90 -0.89
C SER A 31 8.27 -25.56 0.49
N PRO A 32 9.37 -26.28 0.75
CA PRO A 32 9.70 -26.80 2.07
C PRO A 32 9.65 -25.73 3.17
N ALA A 33 9.14 -26.09 4.35
CA ALA A 33 8.86 -25.13 5.41
C ALA A 33 10.10 -24.38 5.94
N ASP A 34 11.26 -25.03 5.92
CA ASP A 34 12.55 -24.46 6.29
C ASP A 34 13.04 -23.42 5.28
N GLU A 35 12.96 -23.72 3.97
CA GLU A 35 13.28 -22.76 2.90
C GLU A 35 12.36 -21.54 2.96
N VAL A 36 11.06 -21.75 3.22
CA VAL A 36 10.09 -20.66 3.38
C VAL A 36 10.42 -19.80 4.59
N ALA A 37 10.73 -20.42 5.73
CA ALA A 37 11.08 -19.69 6.94
C ALA A 37 12.34 -18.83 6.78
N GLU A 38 13.37 -19.36 6.12
CA GLU A 38 14.62 -18.64 5.84
C GLU A 38 14.37 -17.44 4.91
N GLY A 39 13.69 -17.66 3.78
CA GLY A 39 13.40 -16.58 2.82
C GLY A 39 12.48 -15.49 3.40
N LEU A 40 11.51 -15.85 4.24
CA LEU A 40 10.67 -14.86 4.93
C LEU A 40 11.44 -14.05 5.96
N LEU A 41 12.37 -14.68 6.69
CA LEU A 41 13.23 -13.97 7.64
C LEU A 41 14.18 -13.00 6.93
N GLU A 42 14.76 -13.42 5.80
CA GLU A 42 15.59 -12.55 4.96
C GLU A 42 14.78 -11.33 4.47
N ALA A 43 13.63 -11.57 3.83
CA ALA A 43 12.76 -10.50 3.35
C ALA A 43 12.30 -9.55 4.48
N ALA A 44 11.99 -10.09 5.67
CA ALA A 44 11.62 -9.29 6.82
C ALA A 44 12.78 -8.42 7.33
N ARG A 45 14.01 -8.92 7.31
CA ARG A 45 15.20 -8.13 7.71
C ARG A 45 15.48 -7.00 6.74
N GLU A 46 15.42 -7.28 5.43
CA GLU A 46 15.58 -6.25 4.39
C GLU A 46 14.52 -5.17 4.54
N THR A 47 13.26 -5.58 4.73
CA THR A 47 12.14 -4.67 4.90
C THR A 47 12.27 -3.84 6.19
N ALA A 48 12.65 -4.46 7.31
CA ALA A 48 12.87 -3.76 8.57
C ALA A 48 14.02 -2.74 8.46
N ALA A 49 15.12 -3.10 7.79
CA ALA A 49 16.21 -2.17 7.52
C ALA A 49 15.76 -0.98 6.67
N ALA A 50 14.98 -1.23 5.61
CA ALA A 50 14.39 -0.19 4.78
C ALA A 50 13.45 0.72 5.60
N ASN A 51 12.61 0.17 6.48
CA ASN A 51 11.73 0.94 7.37
C ASN A 51 12.52 1.89 8.28
N VAL A 52 13.64 1.42 8.86
CA VAL A 52 14.51 2.26 9.70
C VAL A 52 15.08 3.43 8.89
N VAL A 53 15.65 3.15 7.71
CA VAL A 53 16.19 4.19 6.81
C VAL A 53 15.09 5.20 6.44
N ASN A 54 13.89 4.71 6.09
CA ASN A 54 12.75 5.55 5.75
C ASN A 54 12.35 6.46 6.92
N SER A 55 12.33 5.93 8.15
CA SER A 55 11.97 6.70 9.34
C SER A 55 12.99 7.79 9.69
N VAL A 56 14.27 7.57 9.36
CA VAL A 56 15.34 8.57 9.60
C VAL A 56 15.33 9.66 8.53
N ILE A 57 15.13 9.30 7.26
CA ILE A 57 15.23 10.25 6.14
C ILE A 57 13.91 11.01 5.93
N PHE A 58 12.77 10.33 6.06
CA PHE A 58 11.43 10.85 5.73
C PHE A 58 10.49 10.87 6.93
N GLY A 59 11.01 10.76 8.17
CA GLY A 59 10.22 10.73 9.39
C GLY A 59 9.36 11.98 9.61
N ASP A 60 9.79 13.11 9.08
CA ASP A 60 9.09 14.40 9.17
C ASP A 60 8.02 14.59 8.08
N VAL A 61 7.96 13.69 7.09
CA VAL A 61 6.95 13.78 6.02
C VAL A 61 5.63 13.20 6.53
N GLU A 62 4.74 14.12 6.94
CA GLU A 62 3.41 13.79 7.44
C GLU A 62 2.65 12.88 6.47
N ARG A 63 1.90 11.94 7.02
CA ARG A 63 1.09 11.02 6.22
C ARG A 63 -0.18 11.74 5.75
N PRO A 64 -0.60 11.56 4.49
CA PRO A 64 -1.92 11.92 4.02
C PRO A 64 -2.99 11.37 4.98
N SER A 65 -3.91 12.23 5.41
CA SER A 65 -4.92 11.89 6.42
C SER A 65 -5.95 10.88 5.95
N ASP A 66 -6.13 10.76 4.63
CA ASP A 66 -7.07 9.88 3.94
C ASP A 66 -6.52 8.48 3.67
N ALA A 67 -5.21 8.30 3.82
CA ALA A 67 -4.56 7.06 3.46
C ALA A 67 -4.74 5.98 4.52
N ARG A 68 -5.09 4.79 4.05
CA ARG A 68 -5.36 3.59 4.86
C ARG A 68 -4.15 2.66 4.89
N ARG A 69 -3.40 2.62 3.79
CA ARG A 69 -2.20 1.80 3.61
C ARG A 69 -1.10 2.62 2.95
N PHE A 70 0.15 2.30 3.25
CA PHE A 70 1.31 3.00 2.72
C PHE A 70 2.46 2.05 2.44
N CYS A 71 3.12 2.29 1.32
CA CYS A 71 4.45 1.79 1.09
C CYS A 71 5.50 2.69 1.76
N VAL A 72 6.72 2.16 1.91
CA VAL A 72 7.90 2.98 2.22
C VAL A 72 8.25 3.87 1.03
N PHE A 73 8.95 4.98 1.27
CA PHE A 73 9.55 5.74 0.18
C PHE A 73 10.55 4.89 -0.61
N SER A 74 10.47 4.98 -1.93
CA SER A 74 11.39 4.40 -2.92
C SER A 74 11.62 5.43 -4.05
N ASP A 75 12.82 5.45 -4.62
CA ASP A 75 13.17 6.26 -5.79
C ASP A 75 12.96 5.51 -7.13
N GLU A 76 12.43 4.28 -7.08
CA GLU A 76 12.22 3.43 -8.26
C GLU A 76 10.83 3.60 -8.91
N MET A 77 9.92 4.35 -8.28
CA MET A 77 8.48 4.32 -8.62
C MET A 77 8.05 5.30 -9.72
N VAL A 78 8.74 6.43 -9.90
CA VAL A 78 8.31 7.50 -10.83
C VAL A 78 9.42 7.89 -11.80
N GLU A 79 10.53 8.37 -11.27
CA GLU A 79 11.71 8.78 -12.03
C GLU A 79 12.93 8.55 -11.16
N ASP A 80 14.03 8.06 -11.77
CA ASP A 80 15.28 7.78 -11.06
C ASP A 80 15.71 8.98 -10.20
N GLY A 81 15.80 8.75 -8.88
CA GLY A 81 16.23 9.73 -7.90
C GLY A 81 15.11 10.58 -7.27
N VAL A 82 13.85 10.41 -7.69
CA VAL A 82 12.70 11.06 -7.05
C VAL A 82 12.05 10.09 -6.05
N TRP A 83 12.33 10.31 -4.77
CA TRP A 83 11.74 9.53 -3.69
C TRP A 83 10.23 9.78 -3.58
N THR A 84 9.46 8.72 -3.76
CA THR A 84 8.01 8.70 -3.60
C THR A 84 7.56 7.48 -2.82
N ARG A 85 6.39 7.55 -2.17
CA ARG A 85 5.68 6.38 -1.65
C ARG A 85 4.28 6.33 -2.22
N SER A 86 3.80 5.13 -2.53
CA SER A 86 2.38 4.95 -2.85
C SER A 86 1.54 4.76 -1.59
N PHE A 87 0.25 5.06 -1.72
CA PHE A 87 -0.73 4.81 -0.67
C PHE A 87 -2.09 4.45 -1.27
N ASP A 88 -2.88 3.74 -0.46
CA ASP A 88 -4.29 3.46 -0.77
C ASP A 88 -5.18 4.34 0.11
N GLY A 89 -6.15 4.99 -0.51
CA GLY A 89 -7.16 5.83 0.14
C GLY A 89 -8.49 5.10 0.34
N THR A 90 -9.60 5.79 0.13
CA THR A 90 -10.94 5.22 0.28
C THR A 90 -11.30 4.28 -0.87
N GLN A 91 -12.15 3.29 -0.56
CA GLN A 91 -12.65 2.29 -1.50
C GLN A 91 -14.18 2.23 -1.41
N ARG A 92 -14.84 2.03 -2.55
CA ARG A 92 -16.29 1.92 -2.72
C ARG A 92 -16.59 0.69 -3.58
N LYS A 93 -17.56 -0.12 -3.16
CA LYS A 93 -17.99 -1.31 -3.91
C LYS A 93 -19.40 -1.12 -4.48
N VAL A 94 -19.54 -1.40 -5.78
CA VAL A 94 -20.81 -1.41 -6.50
C VAL A 94 -20.91 -2.75 -7.24
N ALA A 95 -21.72 -3.66 -6.71
CA ALA A 95 -21.73 -5.06 -7.16
C ALA A 95 -20.32 -5.68 -7.07
N ASP A 96 -19.75 -6.11 -8.19
CA ASP A 96 -18.37 -6.61 -8.30
C ASP A 96 -17.38 -5.57 -8.87
N VAL A 97 -17.80 -4.31 -9.00
CA VAL A 97 -16.91 -3.17 -9.31
C VAL A 97 -16.35 -2.58 -8.02
N GLU A 98 -15.06 -2.29 -8.01
CA GLU A 98 -14.38 -1.54 -6.95
C GLU A 98 -13.86 -0.21 -7.50
N VAL A 99 -14.33 0.90 -6.93
CA VAL A 99 -13.80 2.24 -7.18
C VAL A 99 -12.92 2.60 -6.00
N TYR A 100 -11.67 2.96 -6.24
CA TYR A 100 -10.71 3.25 -5.19
C TYR A 100 -9.91 4.51 -5.48
N ILE A 101 -9.47 5.18 -4.42
CA ILE A 101 -8.49 6.25 -4.48
C ILE A 101 -7.14 5.64 -4.13
N SER A 102 -6.14 5.91 -4.96
CA SER A 102 -4.73 5.65 -4.64
C SER A 102 -3.94 6.93 -4.87
N GLY A 103 -2.69 6.98 -4.40
CA GLY A 103 -1.87 8.14 -4.66
C GLY A 103 -0.40 7.91 -4.48
N LEU A 104 0.35 8.96 -4.83
CA LEU A 104 1.77 9.10 -4.59
C LEU A 104 1.99 10.26 -3.64
N GLN A 105 2.87 10.06 -2.67
CA GLN A 105 3.42 11.15 -1.88
C GLN A 105 4.91 11.30 -2.16
N TYR A 106 5.33 12.53 -2.37
CA TYR A 106 6.72 12.91 -2.61
C TYR A 106 7.41 13.27 -1.29
N ALA A 107 8.74 13.17 -1.29
CA ALA A 107 9.55 13.50 -0.11
C ALA A 107 9.44 14.98 0.33
N ASP A 108 9.00 15.87 -0.56
CA ASP A 108 8.71 17.28 -0.26
C ASP A 108 7.33 17.50 0.38
N GLY A 109 6.56 16.43 0.61
CA GLY A 109 5.22 16.46 1.19
C GLY A 109 4.10 16.63 0.17
N ARG A 110 4.41 16.87 -1.11
CA ARG A 110 3.39 16.93 -2.17
C ARG A 110 2.67 15.59 -2.30
N VAL A 111 1.37 15.65 -2.56
CA VAL A 111 0.51 14.47 -2.71
C VAL A 111 -0.23 14.55 -4.04
N GLU A 112 -0.19 13.47 -4.80
CA GLU A 112 -1.00 13.27 -6.00
C GLU A 112 -1.96 12.10 -5.78
N ARG A 113 -3.20 12.27 -6.20
CA ARG A 113 -4.26 11.26 -6.06
C ARG A 113 -4.83 10.89 -7.41
N THR A 114 -5.16 9.62 -7.55
CA THR A 114 -5.80 9.05 -8.72
C THR A 114 -7.01 8.23 -8.30
N ILE A 115 -8.01 8.17 -9.18
CA ILE A 115 -9.20 7.33 -9.00
C ILE A 115 -9.02 6.14 -9.94
N GLY A 116 -8.97 4.95 -9.36
CA GLY A 116 -8.92 3.68 -10.06
C GLY A 116 -10.27 2.98 -10.05
N ILE A 117 -10.46 2.09 -11.02
CA ILE A 117 -11.63 1.23 -11.12
C ILE A 117 -11.14 -0.18 -11.44
N GLU A 118 -11.50 -1.13 -10.60
CA GLU A 118 -11.41 -2.56 -10.91
C GLU A 118 -12.80 -3.06 -11.26
N ALA A 119 -12.98 -3.49 -12.52
CA ALA A 119 -14.26 -3.88 -13.08
C ALA A 119 -14.07 -4.95 -14.17
N ARG A 120 -15.13 -5.75 -14.40
CA ARG A 120 -15.38 -6.45 -15.66
C ARG A 120 -15.77 -5.49 -16.79
N ASP A 121 -15.88 -6.03 -18.01
CA ASP A 121 -16.09 -5.24 -19.23
C ASP A 121 -17.53 -4.72 -19.43
N GLU A 122 -18.55 -5.41 -18.90
CA GLU A 122 -19.96 -5.13 -19.21
C GLU A 122 -20.86 -5.13 -17.96
N TYR A 123 -21.80 -4.19 -17.92
CA TYR A 123 -22.77 -4.04 -16.84
C TYR A 123 -24.14 -3.63 -17.35
N ASP A 124 -25.18 -4.00 -16.61
CA ASP A 124 -26.52 -3.49 -16.85
C ASP A 124 -26.64 -1.98 -16.53
N SER A 125 -27.74 -1.39 -16.99
CA SER A 125 -27.97 0.04 -16.80
C SER A 125 -28.13 0.47 -15.34
N GLU A 126 -28.47 -0.44 -14.43
CA GLU A 126 -28.60 -0.12 -13.01
C GLU A 126 -27.22 0.01 -12.37
N THR A 127 -26.38 -1.00 -12.60
CA THR A 127 -25.00 -1.05 -12.11
C THR A 127 -24.18 0.09 -12.71
N ALA A 128 -24.35 0.40 -14.00
CA ALA A 128 -23.70 1.54 -14.64
C ALA A 128 -24.05 2.89 -13.98
N ARG A 129 -25.33 3.12 -13.61
CA ARG A 129 -25.74 4.35 -12.91
C ARG A 129 -25.14 4.43 -11.51
N ARG A 130 -25.10 3.31 -10.79
CA ARG A 130 -24.51 3.24 -9.44
C ARG A 130 -22.99 3.46 -9.49
N LEU A 131 -22.31 2.91 -10.49
CA LEU A 131 -20.89 3.14 -10.73
C LEU A 131 -20.60 4.62 -11.02
N ALA A 132 -21.41 5.25 -11.86
CA ALA A 132 -21.28 6.69 -12.13
C ALA A 132 -21.41 7.53 -10.84
N ALA A 133 -22.37 7.20 -9.96
CA ALA A 133 -22.50 7.86 -8.67
C ALA A 133 -21.27 7.66 -7.77
N ALA A 134 -20.75 6.43 -7.68
CA ALA A 134 -19.54 6.14 -6.90
C ALA A 134 -18.30 6.89 -7.42
N LEU A 135 -18.18 7.08 -8.74
CA LEU A 135 -17.11 7.87 -9.35
C LEU A 135 -17.23 9.36 -9.05
N LEU A 136 -18.44 9.92 -9.09
CA LEU A 136 -18.68 11.31 -8.70
C LEU A 136 -18.30 11.53 -7.24
N GLU A 137 -18.71 10.65 -6.34
CA GLU A 137 -18.35 10.73 -4.92
C GLU A 137 -16.82 10.63 -4.69
N ALA A 138 -16.13 9.81 -5.47
CA ALA A 138 -14.67 9.70 -5.41
C ALA A 138 -13.98 10.96 -5.93
N ALA A 139 -14.46 11.53 -7.04
CA ALA A 139 -13.97 12.79 -7.59
C ALA A 139 -14.15 13.94 -6.59
N ASP A 140 -15.35 14.08 -6.03
CA ASP A 140 -15.62 15.10 -5.01
C ASP A 140 -14.72 14.95 -3.78
N GLU A 141 -14.33 13.72 -3.42
CA GLU A 141 -13.38 13.47 -2.34
C GLU A 141 -11.96 13.90 -2.69
N VAL A 142 -11.47 13.55 -3.88
CA VAL A 142 -10.15 13.98 -4.36
C VAL A 142 -10.07 15.50 -4.43
N ASP A 143 -11.11 16.16 -4.94
CA ASP A 143 -11.17 17.62 -5.04
C ASP A 143 -11.11 18.27 -3.64
N ARG A 144 -11.83 17.73 -2.66
CA ARG A 144 -11.76 18.22 -1.27
C ARG A 144 -10.39 18.03 -0.63
N LEU A 145 -9.69 16.94 -0.95
CA LEU A 145 -8.37 16.61 -0.40
C LEU A 145 -7.21 17.32 -1.10
N SER A 146 -7.49 17.97 -2.24
CA SER A 146 -6.51 18.68 -3.07
C SER A 146 -6.67 20.21 -3.03
N ALA A 147 -7.71 20.70 -2.35
CA ALA A 147 -7.99 22.11 -2.12
C ALA A 147 -7.23 22.64 -0.89
#